data_AF-A0A840CH55-F1
#
_entry.id   AF-A0A840CH55-F1
#
_cell.length_a   1.000
_cell.length_b   1.000
_cell.length_c   1.000
_cell.angle_alpha   90.00
_cell.angle_beta   90.00
_cell.angle_gamma   90.00
#
_symmetry.space_group_name_H-M   'P 1'
#
loop_
_entity.id
_entity.type
_entity.pdbx_description
1 polymer ?
#
loop_
_entity_poly.entity_id
_entity_poly.type
_entity_poly.pdbx_seq_one_letter_code
_entity_poly.pdbx_strand_id
1 'polypeptide(L)'
;MNTATLTRRDVYADYVKGLLIILVVMGHAIQHLRYHNPVFWDDYIYKSIYMFHMPLFIGISGYYSCFSLKRKPALSFIKERMILLLVPLITWGIMNGLFDIIAKGNTIPDKYMYIYMTIRWSYWFIWALLIYSVIFGVLKLVRLDNKYVIMVTGVLSMLVPLFFTQNVILAFTKDMFVFLFWAIYLPV
;
A
#
# COMPACT_ATOMS: atom_id res chain seq x y z
N MET A 1 -27.17 22.31 -22.75
CA MET A 1 -26.20 21.18 -22.79
C MET A 1 -25.08 21.49 -21.81
N ASN A 2 -25.07 20.86 -20.63
CA ASN A 2 -24.00 21.06 -19.65
C ASN A 2 -22.80 20.21 -20.04
N THR A 3 -21.70 20.86 -20.40
CA THR A 3 -20.40 20.24 -20.65
C THR A 3 -19.87 19.66 -19.35
N ALA A 4 -20.13 18.38 -19.11
CA ALA A 4 -19.36 17.60 -18.15
C ALA A 4 -17.90 17.69 -18.59
N THR A 5 -17.07 18.33 -17.78
CA THR A 5 -15.62 18.35 -17.98
C THR A 5 -15.13 16.91 -17.85
N LEU A 6 -15.01 16.22 -18.99
CA LEU A 6 -14.42 14.89 -19.06
C LEU A 6 -13.03 15.03 -18.45
N THR A 7 -12.87 14.49 -17.25
CA THR A 7 -11.57 14.29 -16.63
C THR A 7 -10.76 13.48 -17.63
N ARG A 8 -9.79 14.14 -18.28
CA ARG A 8 -8.96 13.50 -19.30
C ARG A 8 -8.24 12.33 -18.64
N ARG A 9 -8.59 11.11 -19.04
CA ARG A 9 -7.95 9.88 -18.58
C ARG A 9 -6.47 9.96 -18.91
N ASP A 10 -5.63 9.77 -17.90
CA ASP A 10 -4.18 9.73 -18.08
C ASP A 10 -3.77 8.33 -18.54
N VAL A 11 -3.61 8.18 -19.84
CA VAL A 11 -3.24 6.92 -20.49
C VAL A 11 -1.84 6.46 -20.04
N TYR A 12 -0.92 7.39 -19.81
CA TYR A 12 0.44 7.07 -19.39
C TYR A 12 0.43 6.43 -17.99
N ALA A 13 -0.29 7.05 -17.06
CA ALA A 13 -0.41 6.52 -15.71
C ALA A 13 -1.09 5.13 -15.66
N ASP A 14 -1.98 4.83 -16.60
CA ASP A 14 -2.58 3.50 -16.72
C ASP A 14 -1.60 2.44 -17.26
N TYR A 15 -0.76 2.78 -18.23
CA TYR A 15 0.33 1.90 -18.66
C TYR A 15 1.31 1.60 -17.53
N VAL A 16 1.70 2.62 -16.76
CA VAL A 16 2.61 2.44 -15.62
C VAL A 16 1.97 1.52 -14.58
N LYS A 17 0.70 1.72 -14.21
CA LYS A 17 -0.01 0.81 -13.30
C LYS A 17 -0.03 -0.62 -13.84
N GLY A 18 -0.32 -0.81 -15.14
CA GLY A 18 -0.31 -2.12 -15.78
C GLY A 18 1.05 -2.82 -15.64
N LEU A 19 2.14 -2.11 -15.92
CA LEU A 19 3.50 -2.62 -15.76
C LEU A 19 3.78 -3.01 -14.30
N LEU A 20 3.37 -2.18 -13.34
CA LEU A 20 3.54 -2.49 -11.93
C LEU A 20 2.75 -3.72 -11.48
N ILE A 21 1.53 -3.92 -12.00
CA ILE A 21 0.74 -5.14 -11.72
C ILE A 21 1.48 -6.39 -12.23
N ILE A 22 2.07 -6.32 -13.42
CA ILE A 22 2.88 -7.43 -13.97
C ILE A 22 4.06 -7.73 -13.04
N LEU A 23 4.75 -6.70 -12.54
CA LEU A 23 5.85 -6.87 -11.59
C LEU A 23 5.41 -7.51 -10.28
N VAL A 24 4.22 -7.18 -9.76
CA VAL A 24 3.64 -7.84 -8.57
C VAL A 24 3.43 -9.33 -8.81
N VAL A 25 2.83 -9.69 -9.95
CA VAL A 25 2.59 -11.09 -10.32
C VAL A 25 3.92 -11.83 -10.45
N MET A 26 4.92 -11.22 -11.08
CA MET A 26 6.26 -11.80 -11.20
C MET A 26 6.93 -11.99 -9.83
N GLY A 27 6.83 -11.02 -8.93
CA GLY A 27 7.35 -11.11 -7.57
C GLY A 27 6.71 -12.27 -6.78
N HIS A 28 5.38 -12.42 -6.86
CA HIS A 28 4.68 -13.54 -6.24
C HIS A 28 4.98 -14.89 -6.90
N ALA A 29 5.19 -14.92 -8.21
CA ALA A 29 5.62 -16.13 -8.91
C ALA A 29 6.98 -16.59 -8.39
N ILE A 30 7.95 -15.69 -8.23
CA ILE A 30 9.26 -16.02 -7.63
C ILE A 30 9.07 -16.51 -6.18
N GLN A 31 8.27 -15.80 -5.39
CA GLN A 31 8.03 -16.13 -3.98
C GLN A 31 7.42 -17.52 -3.78
N HIS A 32 6.49 -17.96 -4.64
CA HIS A 32 5.73 -19.21 -4.43
C HIS A 32 6.18 -20.38 -5.31
N LEU A 33 6.71 -20.12 -6.50
CA LEU A 33 7.14 -21.18 -7.43
C LEU A 33 8.61 -21.56 -7.21
N ARG A 34 9.46 -20.60 -6.86
CA ARG A 34 10.91 -20.83 -6.72
C ARG A 34 11.32 -21.12 -5.29
N TYR A 35 10.60 -20.57 -4.31
CA TYR A 35 10.92 -20.71 -2.90
C TYR A 35 9.68 -21.20 -2.14
N HIS A 36 9.87 -22.15 -1.21
CA HIS A 36 8.82 -22.57 -0.26
C HIS A 36 9.09 -22.05 1.17
N ASN A 37 10.24 -21.42 1.38
CA ASN A 37 10.73 -20.88 2.65
C ASN A 37 11.08 -19.39 2.49
N PRO A 38 11.21 -18.62 3.59
CA PRO A 38 11.53 -17.18 3.56
C PRO A 38 12.90 -16.82 2.93
N VAL A 39 13.61 -17.77 2.31
CA VAL A 39 14.85 -17.57 1.56
C VAL A 39 14.66 -16.66 0.34
N PHE A 40 13.41 -16.48 -0.13
CA PHE A 40 13.11 -15.51 -1.19
C PHE A 40 13.53 -14.08 -0.81
N TRP A 41 13.62 -13.75 0.48
CA TRP A 41 14.13 -12.47 0.96
C TRP A 41 15.59 -12.23 0.61
N ASP A 42 16.35 -13.24 0.18
CA ASP A 42 17.75 -13.10 -0.23
C ASP A 42 17.96 -13.07 -1.75
N ASP A 43 16.91 -13.40 -2.54
CA ASP A 43 17.00 -13.38 -3.99
C ASP A 43 17.09 -11.94 -4.52
N TYR A 44 18.15 -11.67 -5.28
CA TYR A 44 18.45 -10.35 -5.83
C TYR A 44 17.37 -9.86 -6.81
N ILE A 45 16.75 -10.76 -7.57
CA ILE A 45 15.71 -10.41 -8.55
C ILE A 45 14.44 -10.04 -7.79
N TYR A 46 14.04 -10.83 -6.78
CA TYR A 46 12.91 -10.51 -5.91
C TYR A 46 13.09 -9.16 -5.24
N LYS A 47 14.26 -8.91 -4.61
CA LYS A 47 14.58 -7.60 -3.99
C LYS A 47 14.46 -6.46 -4.99
N SER A 48 15.04 -6.61 -6.18
CA SER A 48 15.04 -5.56 -7.21
C SER A 48 13.62 -5.22 -7.67
N ILE A 49 12.79 -6.24 -7.92
CA ILE A 49 11.38 -6.06 -8.27
C ILE A 49 10.65 -5.34 -7.13
N TYR A 50 10.82 -5.80 -5.89
CA TYR A 50 10.11 -5.27 -4.72
C TYR A 50 10.49 -3.83 -4.37
N MET A 51 11.78 -3.50 -4.46
CA MET A 51 12.31 -2.14 -4.25
C MET A 51 11.86 -1.17 -5.34
N PHE A 52 11.35 -1.64 -6.47
CA PHE A 52 10.86 -0.76 -7.53
C PHE A 52 9.34 -0.62 -7.52
N HIS A 53 8.61 -1.73 -7.57
CA HIS A 53 7.16 -1.65 -7.80
C HIS A 53 6.40 -1.11 -6.59
N MET A 54 6.80 -1.45 -5.36
CA MET A 54 6.09 -1.03 -4.15
C MET A 54 6.19 0.47 -3.88
N PRO A 55 7.38 1.10 -3.88
CA PRO A 55 7.47 2.55 -3.75
C PRO A 55 6.71 3.28 -4.86
N LEU A 56 6.78 2.78 -6.10
CA LEU A 56 6.15 3.43 -7.25
C LEU A 56 4.62 3.33 -7.18
N PHE A 57 4.07 2.20 -6.74
CA PHE A 57 2.64 2.05 -6.47
C PHE A 57 2.15 2.98 -5.36
N ILE A 58 2.92 3.13 -4.28
CA ILE A 58 2.60 4.05 -3.18
C ILE A 58 2.64 5.50 -3.68
N GLY A 59 3.66 5.85 -4.47
CA GLY A 59 3.77 7.16 -5.11
C GLY A 59 2.54 7.46 -5.98
N ILE A 60 2.23 6.62 -6.96
CA ILE A 60 1.07 6.83 -7.85
C ILE A 60 -0.23 6.97 -7.04
N SER A 61 -0.41 6.11 -6.01
CA SER A 61 -1.56 6.18 -5.13
C SER A 61 -1.65 7.50 -4.35
N GLY A 62 -0.51 8.02 -3.90
CA GLY A 62 -0.37 9.35 -3.29
C GLY A 62 -0.77 10.47 -4.25
N TYR A 63 -0.22 10.48 -5.46
CA TYR A 63 -0.54 11.47 -6.50
C TYR A 63 -2.05 11.58 -6.76
N TYR A 64 -2.72 10.47 -7.01
CA TYR A 64 -4.17 10.46 -7.23
C TYR A 64 -4.96 10.83 -5.97
N SER A 65 -4.46 10.49 -4.79
CA SER A 65 -5.09 10.87 -3.52
C SER A 65 -5.10 12.38 -3.31
N CYS A 66 -4.01 13.06 -3.65
CA CYS A 66 -3.93 14.53 -3.62
C CYS A 66 -5.00 15.17 -4.51
N PHE A 67 -5.10 14.72 -5.76
CA PHE A 67 -6.08 15.21 -6.71
C PHE A 67 -7.51 15.01 -6.22
N SER A 68 -7.79 13.86 -5.62
CA SER A 68 -9.08 13.54 -5.02
C SER A 68 -9.41 14.50 -3.87
N LEU A 69 -8.46 14.73 -2.95
CA LEU A 69 -8.60 15.64 -1.81
C LEU A 69 -8.73 17.13 -2.20
N LYS A 70 -8.23 17.55 -3.36
CA LYS A 70 -8.47 18.90 -3.89
C LYS A 70 -9.91 19.11 -4.33
N ARG A 71 -10.62 18.04 -4.71
CA ARG A 71 -11.96 18.08 -5.33
C ARG A 71 -13.10 17.78 -4.36
N LYS A 72 -12.81 17.22 -3.19
CA LYS A 72 -13.82 16.79 -2.22
C LYS A 72 -13.35 16.99 -0.77
N PRO A 73 -14.28 17.11 0.20
CA PRO A 73 -13.92 17.29 1.59
C PRO A 73 -13.15 16.08 2.13
N ALA A 74 -12.20 16.33 3.04
CA ALA A 74 -11.29 15.32 3.56
C ALA A 74 -12.01 14.14 4.24
N LEU A 75 -13.13 14.39 4.94
CA LEU A 75 -13.92 13.33 5.56
C LEU A 75 -14.54 12.37 4.52
N SER A 76 -15.03 12.91 3.40
CA SER A 76 -15.57 12.10 2.29
C SER A 76 -14.47 11.27 1.63
N PHE A 77 -13.28 11.86 1.45
CA PHE A 77 -12.10 11.14 0.97
C PHE A 77 -11.73 9.96 1.88
N ILE A 78 -11.64 10.17 3.19
CA ILE A 78 -11.31 9.10 4.14
C ILE A 78 -12.35 7.98 4.04
N LYS A 79 -13.65 8.31 4.08
CA LYS A 79 -14.73 7.31 4.01
C LYS A 79 -14.65 6.47 2.74
N GLU A 80 -14.43 7.09 1.59
CA GLU A 80 -14.32 6.40 0.31
C GLU A 80 -13.09 5.48 0.28
N ARG A 81 -11.93 5.96 0.75
CA ARG A 81 -10.70 5.15 0.84
C ARG A 81 -10.85 3.99 1.81
N MET A 82 -11.53 4.19 2.94
CA MET A 82 -11.84 3.12 3.87
C MET A 82 -12.63 2.01 3.19
N ILE A 83 -13.73 2.33 2.51
CA ILE A 83 -14.54 1.31 1.82
C ILE A 83 -13.73 0.64 0.70
N LEU A 84 -13.05 1.43 -0.13
CA LEU A 84 -12.33 0.95 -1.31
C LEU A 84 -11.14 0.04 -0.96
N LEU A 85 -10.51 0.22 0.21
CA LEU A 85 -9.35 -0.57 0.63
C LEU A 85 -9.70 -1.64 1.68
N LEU A 86 -10.59 -1.36 2.65
CA LEU A 86 -10.98 -2.33 3.66
C LEU A 86 -11.80 -3.48 3.08
N VAL A 87 -12.70 -3.20 2.13
CA VAL A 87 -13.52 -4.27 1.53
C VAL A 87 -12.63 -5.31 0.86
N PRO A 88 -11.73 -4.96 -0.09
CA PRO A 88 -10.80 -5.95 -0.63
C PRO A 88 -9.91 -6.59 0.44
N LEU A 89 -9.38 -5.81 1.38
CA LEU A 89 -8.48 -6.33 2.43
C LEU A 89 -9.13 -7.46 3.24
N ILE A 90 -10.34 -7.22 3.74
CA ILE A 90 -11.07 -8.17 4.58
C ILE A 90 -11.58 -9.33 3.73
N THR A 91 -12.17 -9.06 2.57
CA THR A 91 -12.73 -10.10 1.70
C THR A 91 -11.63 -11.06 1.23
N TRP A 92 -10.52 -10.56 0.68
CA TRP A 92 -9.42 -11.41 0.21
C TRP A 92 -8.68 -12.07 1.36
N GLY A 93 -8.53 -11.38 2.50
CA GLY A 93 -7.89 -11.90 3.69
C GLY A 93 -8.62 -13.09 4.30
N ILE A 94 -9.93 -12.96 4.50
CA ILE A 94 -10.78 -14.05 5.00
C ILE A 94 -10.82 -15.18 3.98
N MET A 95 -11.01 -14.87 2.70
CA MET A 95 -11.15 -15.90 1.67
C MET A 95 -9.88 -16.76 1.56
N ASN A 96 -8.69 -16.14 1.53
CA ASN A 96 -7.43 -16.90 1.50
C ASN A 96 -7.18 -17.68 2.79
N GLY A 97 -7.46 -17.07 3.95
CA GLY A 97 -7.34 -17.77 5.22
C GLY A 97 -8.25 -19.00 5.31
N LEU A 98 -9.49 -18.90 4.80
CA LEU A 98 -10.41 -20.04 4.71
C LEU A 98 -9.92 -21.11 3.74
N PHE A 99 -9.45 -20.73 2.55
CA PHE A 99 -8.88 -21.70 1.60
C PHE A 99 -7.70 -22.47 2.21
N ASP A 100 -6.80 -21.79 2.91
CA ASP A 100 -5.69 -22.43 3.61
C ASP A 100 -6.15 -23.36 4.73
N ILE A 101 -7.15 -22.97 5.51
CA ILE A 101 -7.72 -23.81 6.58
C ILE A 101 -8.36 -25.07 6.00
N ILE A 102 -9.06 -24.95 4.87
CA ILE A 102 -9.67 -26.10 4.19
C ILE A 102 -8.58 -27.03 3.62
N ALA A 103 -7.56 -26.47 2.98
CA ALA A 103 -6.47 -27.23 2.36
C ALA A 103 -5.55 -27.92 3.39
N LYS A 104 -5.25 -27.25 4.50
CA LYS A 104 -4.31 -27.73 5.55
C LYS A 104 -5.02 -28.46 6.70
N GLY A 105 -6.35 -28.35 6.80
CA GLY A 105 -7.17 -29.04 7.79
C GLY A 105 -6.84 -28.66 9.24
N ASN A 106 -6.81 -29.66 10.14
CA ASN A 106 -6.58 -29.47 11.57
C ASN A 106 -5.10 -29.23 11.96
N THR A 107 -4.20 -29.08 10.98
CA THR A 107 -2.79 -28.75 11.27
C THR A 107 -2.61 -27.31 11.77
N ILE A 108 -3.62 -26.45 11.62
CA ILE A 108 -3.62 -25.07 12.10
C ILE A 108 -4.31 -25.04 13.49
N PRO A 109 -3.56 -24.82 14.59
CA PRO A 109 -4.10 -24.90 15.95
C PRO A 109 -5.12 -23.79 16.24
N ASP A 110 -4.84 -22.56 15.78
CA ASP A 110 -5.71 -21.39 15.93
C ASP A 110 -6.03 -20.79 14.56
N LYS A 111 -7.22 -21.13 14.07
CA LYS A 111 -7.76 -20.68 12.78
C LYS A 111 -7.98 -19.16 12.74
N TYR A 112 -8.37 -18.55 13.86
CA TYR A 112 -8.61 -17.11 13.94
C TYR A 112 -7.29 -16.33 13.88
N MET A 113 -6.31 -16.76 14.69
CA MET A 113 -4.96 -16.18 14.66
C MET A 113 -4.33 -16.34 13.27
N TYR A 114 -4.55 -17.47 12.59
CA TYR A 114 -4.04 -17.68 11.24
C TYR A 114 -4.61 -16.69 10.22
N ILE A 115 -5.94 -16.49 10.20
CA ILE A 115 -6.58 -15.51 9.30
C ILE A 115 -6.04 -14.10 9.60
N TYR A 116 -5.92 -13.74 10.87
CA TYR A 116 -5.38 -12.45 11.28
C TYR A 116 -3.90 -12.25 10.85
N MET A 117 -3.07 -13.29 10.98
CA MET A 117 -1.70 -13.29 10.46
C MET A 117 -1.68 -13.14 8.94
N THR A 118 -2.54 -13.85 8.22
CA THR A 118 -2.66 -13.76 6.76
C THR A 118 -3.02 -12.33 6.32
N ILE A 119 -3.98 -11.69 6.98
CA ILE A 119 -4.37 -10.30 6.70
C ILE A 119 -3.19 -9.34 6.94
N ARG A 120 -2.48 -9.53 8.07
CA ARG A 120 -1.37 -8.65 8.46
C ARG A 120 -0.17 -8.76 7.51
N TRP A 121 0.20 -9.99 7.11
CA TRP A 121 1.41 -10.25 6.34
C TRP A 121 1.19 -10.15 4.83
N SER A 122 0.18 -10.84 4.30
CA SER A 122 0.01 -10.97 2.84
C SER A 122 -0.50 -9.70 2.17
N TYR A 123 -1.33 -8.93 2.88
CA TYR A 123 -2.00 -7.74 2.34
C TYR A 123 -1.43 -6.45 2.90
N TRP A 124 -0.14 -6.48 3.23
CA TRP A 124 0.49 -5.40 3.98
C TRP A 124 0.41 -4.05 3.29
N PHE A 125 0.56 -4.07 1.97
CA PHE A 125 0.48 -2.92 1.11
C PHE A 125 -0.89 -2.22 1.17
N ILE A 126 -1.98 -2.98 1.20
CA ILE A 126 -3.34 -2.44 1.19
C ILE A 126 -3.62 -1.72 2.51
N TRP A 127 -3.27 -2.33 3.64
CA TRP A 127 -3.45 -1.68 4.93
C TRP A 127 -2.49 -0.50 5.12
N ALA A 128 -1.27 -0.55 4.56
CA ALA A 128 -0.34 0.59 4.56
C ALA A 128 -0.94 1.79 3.82
N LEU A 129 -1.43 1.58 2.59
CA LEU A 129 -2.13 2.62 1.82
C LEU A 129 -3.35 3.19 2.53
N LEU A 130 -4.10 2.34 3.24
CA LEU A 130 -5.24 2.78 4.04
C LEU A 130 -4.79 3.73 5.16
N ILE A 131 -3.78 3.32 5.94
CA ILE A 131 -3.23 4.14 7.03
C ILE A 131 -2.72 5.47 6.47
N TYR A 132 -1.98 5.46 5.38
CA TYR A 132 -1.48 6.69 4.76
C TYR A 132 -2.61 7.60 4.27
N SER A 133 -3.65 7.04 3.66
CA SER A 133 -4.81 7.80 3.21
C SER A 133 -5.54 8.46 4.39
N VAL A 134 -5.68 7.74 5.50
CA VAL A 134 -6.29 8.26 6.74
C VAL A 134 -5.41 9.36 7.34
N ILE A 135 -4.11 9.12 7.52
CA ILE A 135 -3.16 10.11 8.05
C ILE A 135 -3.23 11.39 7.22
N PHE A 136 -3.16 11.27 5.89
CA PHE A 136 -3.19 12.43 5.01
C PHE A 136 -4.52 13.19 5.08
N GLY A 137 -5.64 12.48 5.11
CA GLY A 137 -6.95 13.08 5.30
C GLY A 137 -7.08 13.80 6.65
N VAL A 138 -6.57 13.21 7.74
CA VAL A 138 -6.57 13.81 9.09
C VAL A 138 -5.67 15.03 9.15
N LEU A 139 -4.47 14.98 8.61
CA LEU A 139 -3.57 16.15 8.54
C LEU A 139 -4.24 17.33 7.84
N LYS A 140 -4.99 17.06 6.77
CA LYS A 140 -5.78 18.10 6.09
C LYS A 140 -6.94 18.62 6.94
N LEU A 141 -7.64 17.77 7.69
CA LEU A 141 -8.71 18.19 8.62
C LEU A 141 -8.18 19.11 9.72
N VAL A 142 -6.99 18.80 10.26
CA VAL A 142 -6.33 19.56 11.33
C VAL A 142 -5.53 20.76 10.78
N ARG A 143 -5.51 20.98 9.45
CA ARG A 143 -4.76 22.05 8.77
C ARG A 143 -3.24 21.99 9.01
N LEU A 144 -2.72 20.78 9.21
CA LEU A 144 -1.28 20.47 9.29
C LEU A 144 -0.77 19.90 7.96
N ASP A 145 -1.28 20.39 6.84
CA ASP A 145 -0.95 19.96 5.49
C ASP A 145 0.25 20.69 4.88
N ASN A 146 1.12 21.27 5.73
CA ASN A 146 2.34 21.93 5.29
C ASN A 146 3.32 20.94 4.66
N LYS A 147 3.59 21.15 3.37
CA LYS A 147 4.46 20.31 2.54
C LYS A 147 5.84 20.04 3.15
N TYR A 148 6.43 21.05 3.80
CA TYR A 148 7.78 20.91 4.36
C TYR A 148 7.77 20.08 5.65
N VAL A 149 6.76 20.29 6.50
CA VAL A 149 6.60 19.51 7.74
C VAL A 149 6.40 18.03 7.40
N ILE A 150 5.54 17.74 6.42
CA ILE A 150 5.26 16.38 5.99
C ILE A 150 6.47 15.72 5.30
N MET A 151 7.21 16.46 4.47
CA MET A 151 8.43 15.95 3.85
C MET A 151 9.51 15.65 4.90
N VAL A 152 9.71 16.56 5.86
CA VAL A 152 10.67 16.38 6.95
C VAL A 152 10.27 15.17 7.81
N THR A 153 9.00 14.99 8.16
CA THR A 153 8.58 13.80 8.92
C THR A 153 8.78 12.51 8.15
N GLY A 154 8.59 12.50 6.83
CA GLY A 154 8.88 11.34 5.99
C GLY A 154 10.36 11.02 5.82
N VAL A 155 11.22 12.03 5.75
CA VAL A 155 12.69 11.80 5.75
C VAL A 155 13.15 11.33 7.13
N LEU A 156 12.64 11.94 8.20
CA LEU A 156 12.94 11.54 9.58
C LEU A 156 12.49 10.11 9.87
N SER A 157 11.37 9.65 9.30
CA SER A 157 10.90 8.27 9.50
C SER A 157 11.85 7.23 8.90
N MET A 158 12.59 7.57 7.84
CA MET A 158 13.62 6.70 7.27
C MET A 158 14.86 6.60 8.18
N LEU A 159 15.16 7.67 8.92
CA LEU A 159 16.29 7.73 9.86
C LEU A 159 16.01 6.98 11.17
N VAL A 160 14.75 6.65 11.47
CA VAL A 160 14.41 5.82 12.63
C VAL A 160 15.04 4.43 12.44
N PRO A 161 15.99 4.03 13.30
CA PRO A 161 16.72 2.79 13.13
C PRO A 161 15.79 1.57 13.12
N LEU A 162 16.13 0.57 12.30
CA LEU A 162 15.46 -0.73 12.22
C LEU A 162 15.26 -1.41 13.59
N PHE A 163 16.12 -1.09 14.57
CA PHE A 163 16.03 -1.59 15.94
C PHE A 163 14.68 -1.32 16.64
N PHE A 164 13.97 -0.24 16.28
CA PHE A 164 12.66 0.06 16.85
C PHE A 164 11.50 -0.75 16.23
N THR A 165 11.73 -1.36 15.06
CA THR A 165 10.73 -2.14 14.34
C THR A 165 11.28 -3.53 14.06
N GLN A 166 11.20 -4.43 15.04
CA GLN A 166 11.53 -5.87 14.84
C GLN A 166 10.69 -6.53 13.73
N ASN A 167 9.59 -5.89 13.32
CA ASN A 167 8.74 -6.32 12.23
C ASN A 167 9.18 -5.70 10.90
N VAL A 168 9.66 -6.54 9.98
CA VAL A 168 10.08 -6.17 8.61
C VAL A 168 9.03 -5.37 7.86
N ILE A 169 7.75 -5.74 7.99
CA ILE A 169 6.66 -5.02 7.33
C ILE A 169 6.51 -3.59 7.87
N LEU A 170 6.60 -3.40 9.19
CA LEU A 170 6.50 -2.07 9.78
C LEU A 170 7.70 -1.20 9.36
N ALA A 171 8.89 -1.81 9.19
CA ALA A 171 10.05 -1.13 8.63
C ALA A 171 9.79 -0.66 7.18
N PHE A 172 9.28 -1.54 6.32
CA PHE A 172 8.90 -1.13 4.96
C PHE A 172 7.81 -0.05 4.97
N THR A 173 6.77 -0.18 5.79
CA THR A 173 5.71 0.82 5.89
C THR A 173 6.23 2.18 6.40
N LYS A 174 7.20 2.25 7.31
CA LYS A 174 7.76 3.57 7.71
C LYS A 174 8.59 4.20 6.59
N ASP A 175 9.36 3.39 5.85
CA ASP A 175 10.30 3.87 4.84
C ASP A 175 9.57 4.30 3.57
N MET A 176 8.45 3.65 3.28
CA MET A 176 7.64 3.96 2.10
C MET A 176 6.79 5.22 2.25
N PHE A 177 6.65 5.74 3.47
CA PHE A 177 5.88 6.94 3.76
C PHE A 177 6.35 8.14 2.91
N VAL A 178 7.66 8.29 2.70
CA VAL A 178 8.24 9.39 1.92
C VAL A 178 7.77 9.44 0.46
N PHE A 179 7.60 8.27 -0.18
CA PHE A 179 7.25 8.17 -1.60
C PHE A 179 5.81 8.58 -1.88
N LEU A 180 4.91 8.33 -0.92
CA LEU A 180 3.53 8.81 -0.98
C LEU A 180 3.51 10.35 -1.09
N PHE A 181 4.36 11.05 -0.34
CA PHE A 181 4.38 12.52 -0.31
C PHE A 181 5.09 13.15 -1.49
N TRP A 182 6.20 12.56 -1.93
CA TRP A 182 6.88 13.03 -3.14
C TRP A 182 5.90 13.10 -4.31
N ALA A 183 5.04 12.09 -4.44
CA ALA A 183 4.03 12.03 -5.49
C ALA A 183 2.79 12.91 -5.23
N ILE A 184 2.40 13.18 -3.98
CA ILE A 184 1.30 14.13 -3.65
C ILE A 184 1.62 15.55 -4.11
N TYR A 185 2.90 15.95 -4.10
CA TYR A 185 3.33 17.33 -4.27
C TYR A 185 4.18 17.58 -5.54
N LEU A 186 4.27 16.61 -6.45
CA LEU A 186 4.77 16.86 -7.80
C LEU A 186 3.95 18.01 -8.43
N PRO A 187 4.61 19.06 -8.95
CA PRO A 187 3.90 20.15 -9.62
C PRO A 187 3.18 19.58 -10.84
N VAL A 188 1.86 19.82 -10.89
CA VAL A 188 1.05 19.66 -12.10
C VAL A 188 1.01 21.00 -12.79
#